data_AF-A0A482R5L6-F1
#
_entry.id   AF-A0A482R5L6-F1
#
_cell.length_a   1.000
_cell.length_b   1.000
_cell.length_c   1.000
_cell.angle_alpha   90.00
_cell.angle_beta   90.00
_cell.angle_gamma   90.00
#
_symmetry.space_group_name_H-M   'P 1'
#
loop_
_entity.id
_entity.type
_entity.pdbx_description
1 polymer ?
#
loop_
_entity_poly.entity_id
_entity_poly.type
_entity_poly.pdbx_seq_one_letter_code
_entity_poly.pdbx_strand_id
1 'polypeptide(L)'
;MARASLAREAAARHLTRADCPDGYGSLADDVRMWTALNSLRHAKILSEFEVAAATRAYDDMQEHLDFLARKYEALKTRIDAIGGAQEALASAREVALNDTTFLVKLKLGQDEAAAATASGGTACPLPDYSDAMLIPVDVVETVNTDIRARGERKVGILTEIKDFRRNLLYMEWERAFLTTTLADLREYYRDLQLMRAMGVVGEFIKGVNVASKARKEADKASERLAYMKSSHQRTMDKLEKAAKRMDTQVTAKRAEVDALRRQCVLLEENVALRENILRSRNALTQGGTGGMASTGGAAVGGGSDKMKVIAAKTKLNAIAKAQAEEIELLRGELDKLRQKNFAAFPTEA
;
A
#
# COMPACT_ATOMS: atom_id res chain seq x y z
N MET A 1 26.23 -54.64 -99.58
CA MET A 1 26.91 -55.84 -99.04
C MET A 1 28.40 -55.87 -99.39
N ALA A 2 28.81 -55.95 -100.67
CA ALA A 2 30.23 -56.12 -101.06
C ALA A 2 31.19 -55.01 -100.54
N ARG A 3 30.78 -53.74 -100.51
CA ARG A 3 31.61 -52.66 -99.93
C ARG A 3 31.78 -52.75 -98.41
N ALA A 4 30.78 -53.27 -97.70
CA ALA A 4 30.81 -53.39 -96.24
C ALA A 4 31.63 -54.60 -95.79
N SER A 5 31.61 -55.71 -96.54
CA SER A 5 32.50 -56.84 -96.31
C SER A 5 33.97 -56.47 -96.58
N LEU A 6 34.24 -55.74 -97.66
CA LEU A 6 35.59 -55.24 -97.96
C LEU A 6 36.09 -54.26 -96.89
N ALA A 7 35.23 -53.40 -96.33
CA ALA A 7 35.59 -52.51 -95.23
C ALA A 7 35.85 -53.27 -93.92
N ARG A 8 35.09 -54.33 -93.64
CA ARG A 8 35.31 -55.22 -92.49
C ARG A 8 36.64 -55.94 -92.59
N GLU A 9 36.95 -56.50 -93.77
CA GLU A 9 38.22 -57.17 -94.06
C GLU A 9 39.41 -56.21 -93.99
N ALA A 10 39.29 -55.00 -94.53
CA ALA A 10 40.34 -53.99 -94.47
C ALA A 10 40.63 -53.50 -93.04
N ALA A 11 39.60 -53.33 -92.20
CA ALA A 11 39.76 -52.93 -90.80
C ALA A 11 40.40 -54.04 -89.95
N ALA A 12 40.05 -55.31 -90.23
CA ALA A 12 40.46 -56.49 -89.48
C ALA A 12 41.88 -57.01 -89.83
N ARG A 13 42.60 -56.33 -90.73
CA ARG A 13 44.00 -56.66 -91.08
C ARG A 13 44.91 -56.67 -89.84
N HIS A 14 45.87 -57.59 -89.80
CA HIS A 14 46.87 -57.66 -88.73
C HIS A 14 47.79 -56.44 -88.73
N LEU A 15 48.14 -55.94 -87.53
CA LEU A 15 49.12 -54.87 -87.37
C LEU A 15 50.53 -55.39 -87.61
N THR A 16 51.29 -54.62 -88.38
CA THR A 16 52.71 -54.85 -88.67
C THR A 16 53.58 -53.98 -87.77
N ARG A 17 54.90 -54.22 -87.72
CA ARG A 17 55.84 -53.42 -86.91
C ARG A 17 55.77 -51.92 -87.23
N ALA A 18 55.46 -51.55 -88.47
CA ALA A 18 55.32 -50.16 -88.89
C ALA A 18 54.09 -49.44 -88.30
N ASP A 19 53.10 -50.20 -87.80
CA ASP A 19 51.91 -49.65 -87.16
C ASP A 19 52.09 -49.45 -85.64
N CYS A 20 53.28 -49.78 -85.10
CA CYS A 20 53.60 -49.59 -83.68
C CYS A 20 53.95 -48.13 -83.40
N PRO A 21 53.30 -47.45 -82.43
CA PRO A 21 53.64 -46.08 -82.06
C PRO A 21 55.08 -45.94 -81.54
N ASP A 22 55.69 -44.80 -81.85
CA ASP A 22 57.05 -44.47 -81.41
C ASP A 22 57.16 -44.50 -79.87
N GLY A 23 58.20 -45.15 -79.35
CA GLY A 23 58.43 -45.36 -77.90
C GLY A 23 57.94 -46.70 -77.35
N TYR A 24 57.16 -47.48 -78.11
CA TYR A 24 56.65 -48.80 -77.69
C TYR A 24 57.29 -49.98 -78.45
N GLY A 25 58.43 -49.77 -79.11
CA GLY A 25 59.09 -50.80 -79.94
C GLY A 25 59.38 -52.13 -79.20
N SER A 26 59.67 -52.06 -77.90
CA SER A 26 59.85 -53.25 -77.04
C SER A 26 58.62 -54.17 -76.98
N LEU A 27 57.41 -53.64 -77.20
CA LEU A 27 56.16 -54.41 -77.22
C LEU A 27 55.96 -55.13 -78.56
N ALA A 28 56.43 -54.53 -79.67
CA ALA A 28 56.39 -55.14 -80.99
C ALA A 28 57.45 -56.25 -81.16
N ASP A 29 58.56 -56.15 -80.41
CA ASP A 29 59.62 -57.15 -80.39
C ASP A 29 59.25 -58.38 -79.50
N ASP A 30 58.36 -58.22 -78.50
CA ASP A 30 57.77 -59.35 -77.77
C ASP A 30 56.62 -60.00 -78.56
N VAL A 31 56.97 -61.09 -79.25
CA VAL A 31 56.09 -61.85 -80.14
C VAL A 31 54.81 -62.31 -79.44
N ARG A 32 54.86 -62.68 -78.16
CA ARG A 32 53.67 -63.19 -77.45
C ARG A 32 52.67 -62.08 -77.15
N MET A 33 53.17 -60.93 -76.71
CA MET A 33 52.31 -59.78 -76.42
C MET A 33 51.75 -59.15 -77.70
N TRP A 34 52.53 -59.07 -78.77
CA TRP A 34 52.09 -58.53 -80.07
C TRP A 34 51.02 -59.40 -80.74
N THR A 35 51.17 -60.72 -80.68
CA THR A 35 50.16 -61.67 -81.21
C THR A 35 48.88 -61.64 -80.39
N ALA A 36 48.97 -61.59 -79.06
CA ALA A 36 47.81 -61.42 -78.18
C ALA A 36 47.06 -60.11 -78.48
N LEU A 37 47.78 -58.98 -78.61
CA LEU A 37 47.18 -57.68 -78.95
C LEU A 37 46.48 -57.70 -80.31
N ASN A 38 47.10 -58.29 -81.34
CA ASN A 38 46.48 -58.44 -82.66
C ASN A 38 45.22 -59.33 -82.61
N SER A 39 45.23 -60.40 -81.81
CA SER A 39 44.06 -61.27 -81.65
C SER A 39 42.89 -60.56 -80.94
N LEU A 40 43.18 -59.80 -79.88
CA LEU A 40 42.19 -59.03 -79.14
C LEU A 40 41.64 -57.87 -79.98
N ARG A 41 42.49 -57.19 -80.76
CA ARG A 41 42.08 -56.16 -81.71
C ARG A 41 41.16 -56.74 -82.78
N HIS A 42 41.52 -57.88 -83.36
CA HIS A 42 40.69 -58.54 -84.37
C HIS A 42 39.32 -58.94 -83.79
N ALA A 43 39.30 -59.57 -82.62
CA ALA A 43 38.06 -59.92 -81.91
C ALA A 43 37.20 -58.68 -81.60
N LYS A 44 37.82 -57.59 -81.12
CA LYS A 44 37.14 -56.32 -80.86
C LYS A 44 36.50 -55.76 -82.13
N ILE A 45 37.24 -55.67 -83.22
CA ILE A 45 36.74 -55.13 -84.49
C ILE A 45 35.56 -55.96 -85.02
N LEU A 46 35.64 -57.29 -84.97
CA LEU A 46 34.52 -58.15 -85.38
C LEU A 46 33.28 -57.93 -84.51
N SER A 47 33.46 -57.84 -83.18
CA SER A 47 32.36 -57.56 -82.27
C SER A 47 31.75 -56.17 -82.49
N GLU A 48 32.54 -55.15 -82.82
CA GLU A 48 32.05 -53.81 -83.15
C GLU A 48 31.21 -53.81 -84.44
N PHE A 49 31.61 -54.58 -85.46
CA PHE A 49 30.81 -54.75 -86.67
C PHE A 49 29.51 -55.52 -86.43
N GLU A 50 29.52 -56.51 -85.54
CA GLU A 50 28.32 -57.25 -85.14
C GLU A 50 27.36 -56.37 -84.36
N VAL A 51 27.87 -55.58 -83.40
CA VAL A 51 27.09 -54.57 -82.70
C VAL A 51 26.52 -53.55 -83.69
N ALA A 52 27.33 -53.03 -84.61
CA ALA A 52 26.84 -52.07 -85.61
C ALA A 52 25.78 -52.64 -86.57
N ALA A 53 25.83 -53.94 -86.87
CA ALA A 53 24.79 -54.60 -87.67
C ALA A 53 23.50 -54.79 -86.84
N ALA A 54 23.65 -55.20 -85.57
CA ALA A 54 22.53 -55.36 -84.65
C ALA A 54 21.84 -54.03 -84.35
N THR A 55 22.59 -52.93 -84.19
CA THR A 55 22.01 -51.60 -83.98
C THR A 55 21.20 -51.14 -85.18
N ARG A 56 21.70 -51.34 -86.41
CA ARG A 56 20.91 -51.00 -87.61
C ARG A 56 19.60 -51.79 -87.70
N ALA A 57 19.66 -53.09 -87.45
CA ALA A 57 18.46 -53.92 -87.45
C ALA A 57 17.47 -53.51 -86.34
N TYR A 58 18.00 -53.09 -85.19
CA TYR A 58 17.20 -52.54 -84.10
C TYR A 58 16.54 -51.21 -84.49
N ASP A 59 17.28 -50.29 -85.12
CA ASP A 59 16.75 -49.01 -85.59
C ASP A 59 15.64 -49.22 -86.63
N ASP A 60 15.84 -50.12 -87.61
CA ASP A 60 14.80 -50.48 -88.60
C ASP A 60 13.53 -51.02 -87.91
N MET A 61 13.68 -51.88 -86.90
CA MET A 61 12.56 -52.41 -86.13
C MET A 61 11.87 -51.34 -85.28
N GLN A 62 12.64 -50.39 -84.71
CA GLN A 62 12.08 -49.27 -83.97
C GLN A 62 11.24 -48.36 -84.87
N GLU A 63 11.73 -48.03 -86.07
CA GLU A 63 10.96 -47.23 -87.04
C GLU A 63 9.63 -47.91 -87.41
N HIS A 64 9.65 -49.23 -87.60
CA HIS A 64 8.45 -50.01 -87.85
C HIS A 64 7.49 -50.04 -86.65
N LEU A 65 8.00 -50.17 -85.43
CA LEU A 65 7.19 -50.11 -84.21
C LEU A 65 6.55 -48.73 -84.04
N ASP A 66 7.29 -47.66 -84.24
CA ASP A 66 6.79 -46.29 -84.16
C ASP A 66 5.68 -46.04 -85.19
N PHE A 67 5.85 -46.54 -86.41
CA PHE A 67 4.83 -46.47 -87.44
C PHE A 67 3.54 -47.20 -87.04
N LEU A 68 3.66 -48.41 -86.50
CA LEU A 68 2.52 -49.20 -86.03
C LEU A 68 1.84 -48.54 -84.82
N ALA A 69 2.60 -48.00 -83.88
CA ALA A 69 2.08 -47.29 -82.71
C ALA A 69 1.25 -46.06 -83.13
N ARG A 70 1.75 -45.24 -84.07
CA ARG A 70 1.01 -44.09 -84.60
C ARG A 70 -0.30 -44.51 -85.27
N LYS A 71 -0.27 -45.60 -86.06
CA LYS A 71 -1.49 -46.15 -86.69
C LYS A 71 -2.48 -46.66 -85.66
N TYR A 72 -2.00 -47.35 -84.63
CA TYR A 72 -2.84 -47.85 -83.54
C TYR A 72 -3.54 -46.71 -82.81
N GLU A 73 -2.82 -45.66 -82.42
CA GLU A 73 -3.41 -44.50 -81.74
C GLU A 73 -4.40 -43.74 -82.64
N ALA A 74 -4.11 -43.62 -83.94
CA ALA A 74 -5.06 -43.02 -84.88
C ALA A 74 -6.36 -43.84 -85.04
N LEU A 75 -6.26 -45.18 -85.04
CA LEU A 75 -7.44 -46.04 -85.08
C LEU A 75 -8.20 -46.02 -83.75
N LYS A 76 -7.50 -46.03 -82.62
CA LYS A 76 -8.09 -45.97 -81.28
C LYS A 76 -8.89 -44.68 -81.08
N THR A 77 -8.29 -43.53 -81.37
CA THR A 77 -9.00 -42.23 -81.31
C THR A 77 -10.23 -42.19 -82.20
N ARG A 78 -10.19 -42.81 -83.38
CA ARG A 78 -11.35 -42.92 -84.26
C ARG A 78 -12.44 -43.84 -83.68
N ILE A 79 -12.06 -44.95 -83.06
CA ILE A 79 -13.00 -45.85 -82.36
C ILE A 79 -13.67 -45.10 -81.21
N ASP A 80 -12.89 -44.39 -80.39
CA ASP A 80 -13.41 -43.61 -79.26
C ASP A 80 -14.37 -42.50 -79.73
N ALA A 81 -14.04 -41.80 -80.82
CA ALA A 81 -14.91 -40.78 -81.40
C ALA A 81 -16.23 -41.36 -81.94
N ILE A 82 -16.17 -42.52 -82.62
CA ILE A 82 -17.38 -43.21 -83.10
C ILE A 82 -18.21 -43.73 -81.91
N GLY A 83 -17.57 -44.25 -80.87
CA GLY A 83 -18.23 -44.69 -79.63
C GLY A 83 -18.99 -43.55 -78.96
N GLY A 84 -18.32 -42.41 -78.74
CA GLY A 84 -18.96 -41.22 -78.18
C GLY A 84 -20.12 -40.70 -79.03
N ALA A 85 -19.99 -40.73 -80.36
CA ALA A 85 -21.09 -40.35 -81.26
C ALA A 85 -22.29 -41.32 -81.18
N GLN A 86 -22.03 -42.63 -81.01
CA GLN A 86 -23.10 -43.61 -80.81
C GLN A 86 -23.83 -43.41 -79.48
N GLU A 87 -23.10 -43.15 -78.39
CA GLU A 87 -23.69 -42.88 -77.07
C GLU A 87 -24.54 -41.61 -77.08
N ALA A 88 -24.05 -40.53 -77.70
CA ALA A 88 -24.80 -39.30 -77.86
C ALA A 88 -26.07 -39.49 -78.71
N LEU A 89 -25.99 -40.30 -79.77
CA LEU A 89 -27.15 -40.59 -80.61
C LEU A 89 -28.15 -41.52 -79.89
N ALA A 90 -27.66 -42.46 -79.07
CA ALA A 90 -28.49 -43.33 -78.26
C ALA A 90 -29.27 -42.54 -77.19
N SER A 91 -28.59 -41.62 -76.47
CA SER A 91 -29.25 -40.76 -75.47
C SER A 91 -30.25 -39.80 -76.12
N ALA A 92 -29.89 -39.18 -77.25
CA ALA A 92 -30.81 -38.32 -78.00
C ALA A 92 -32.04 -39.11 -78.51
N ARG A 93 -31.84 -40.35 -78.97
CA ARG A 93 -32.94 -41.23 -79.38
C ARG A 93 -33.82 -41.63 -78.19
N GLU A 94 -33.24 -41.93 -77.04
CA GLU A 94 -33.98 -42.26 -75.83
C GLU A 94 -34.85 -41.09 -75.37
N VAL A 95 -34.29 -39.87 -75.36
CA VAL A 95 -35.05 -38.65 -75.11
C VAL A 95 -36.16 -38.51 -76.14
N ALA A 96 -35.87 -38.56 -77.45
CA ALA A 96 -36.88 -38.39 -78.49
C ALA A 96 -37.99 -39.45 -78.50
N LEU A 97 -37.69 -40.69 -78.09
CA LEU A 97 -38.70 -41.76 -77.96
C LEU A 97 -39.59 -41.57 -76.73
N ASN A 98 -39.02 -41.02 -75.66
CA ASN A 98 -39.71 -40.81 -74.39
C ASN A 98 -40.22 -39.36 -74.23
N ASP A 99 -40.04 -38.51 -75.24
CA ASP A 99 -40.48 -37.12 -75.27
C ASP A 99 -41.99 -37.07 -75.54
N THR A 100 -42.74 -37.40 -74.51
CA THR A 100 -44.19 -37.27 -74.48
C THR A 100 -44.57 -35.94 -73.88
N THR A 101 -45.35 -35.15 -74.61
CA THR A 101 -45.84 -33.87 -74.13
C THR A 101 -47.01 -34.08 -73.16
N PHE A 102 -46.83 -33.67 -71.90
CA PHE A 102 -47.89 -33.68 -70.89
C PHE A 102 -48.30 -32.26 -70.53
N LEU A 103 -49.61 -32.02 -70.53
CA LEU A 103 -50.15 -30.77 -70.02
C LEU A 103 -50.34 -30.88 -68.50
N VAL A 104 -49.53 -30.17 -67.73
CA VAL A 104 -49.61 -30.15 -66.26
C VAL A 104 -50.29 -28.86 -65.81
N LYS A 105 -51.25 -28.98 -64.89
CA LYS A 105 -51.88 -27.84 -64.23
C LYS A 105 -51.27 -27.67 -62.84
N LEU A 106 -50.43 -26.65 -62.68
CA LEU A 106 -49.84 -26.27 -61.38
C LEU A 106 -50.64 -25.13 -60.74
N LYS A 107 -50.69 -25.11 -59.41
CA LYS A 107 -51.23 -23.95 -58.68
C LYS A 107 -50.17 -22.85 -58.60
N LEU A 108 -50.61 -21.60 -58.55
CA LEU A 108 -49.72 -20.45 -58.37
C LEU A 108 -48.87 -20.61 -57.10
N GLY A 109 -47.53 -20.53 -57.23
CA GLY A 109 -46.59 -20.72 -56.12
C GLY A 109 -46.05 -22.14 -55.98
N GLN A 110 -46.38 -23.05 -56.89
CA GLN A 110 -45.74 -24.37 -57.04
C GLN A 110 -44.66 -24.35 -58.15
N ASP A 111 -44.40 -23.18 -58.71
CA ASP A 111 -43.42 -22.87 -59.74
C ASP A 111 -42.35 -21.93 -59.16
N GLU A 112 -41.08 -22.33 -59.24
CA GLU A 112 -39.93 -21.49 -58.88
C GLU A 112 -39.25 -20.90 -60.13
N ALA A 113 -39.87 -21.01 -61.31
CA ALA A 113 -39.34 -20.48 -62.55
C ALA A 113 -39.17 -18.96 -62.44
N ALA A 114 -37.98 -18.46 -62.79
CA ALA A 114 -37.72 -17.04 -62.75
C ALA A 114 -38.67 -16.31 -63.71
N ALA A 115 -39.22 -15.17 -63.28
CA ALA A 115 -40.01 -14.32 -64.15
C ALA A 115 -39.14 -13.92 -65.35
N ALA A 116 -39.62 -14.21 -66.57
CA ALA A 116 -38.89 -13.95 -67.78
C ALA A 116 -38.68 -12.43 -67.95
N THR A 117 -37.44 -11.97 -67.88
CA THR A 117 -37.09 -10.64 -68.39
C THR A 117 -37.08 -10.74 -69.91
N ALA A 118 -38.14 -10.26 -70.55
CA ALA A 118 -38.16 -10.16 -72.01
C ALA A 118 -37.00 -9.28 -72.49
N SER A 119 -36.41 -9.64 -73.64
CA SER A 119 -35.38 -8.87 -74.34
C SER A 119 -35.95 -7.49 -74.71
N GLY A 120 -35.80 -6.53 -73.80
CA GLY A 120 -36.49 -5.24 -73.86
C GLY A 120 -36.84 -4.61 -72.50
N GLY A 121 -36.43 -5.23 -71.38
CA GLY A 121 -36.51 -4.61 -70.04
C GLY A 121 -37.92 -4.48 -69.48
N THR A 122 -38.93 -5.02 -70.16
CA THR A 122 -40.31 -5.06 -69.67
C THR A 122 -40.54 -6.42 -69.01
N ALA A 123 -40.87 -6.43 -67.72
CA ALA A 123 -41.13 -7.66 -66.99
C ALA A 123 -42.34 -8.38 -67.61
N CYS A 124 -42.12 -9.58 -68.15
CA CYS A 124 -43.21 -10.39 -68.67
C CYS A 124 -43.93 -11.05 -67.48
N PRO A 125 -45.27 -10.98 -67.39
CA PRO A 125 -46.02 -11.66 -66.33
C PRO A 125 -45.98 -13.18 -66.43
N LEU A 126 -45.57 -13.74 -67.58
CA LEU A 126 -45.44 -15.18 -67.78
C LEU A 126 -44.00 -15.63 -67.46
N PRO A 127 -43.83 -16.62 -66.57
CA PRO A 127 -42.53 -17.25 -66.36
C PRO A 127 -42.07 -17.99 -67.61
N ASP A 128 -40.75 -17.96 -67.87
CA ASP A 128 -40.15 -18.76 -68.93
C ASP A 128 -39.88 -20.17 -68.38
N TYR A 129 -40.45 -21.18 -69.04
CA TYR A 129 -40.35 -22.58 -68.65
C TYR A 129 -39.43 -23.39 -69.58
N SER A 130 -38.70 -22.73 -70.48
CA SER A 130 -37.80 -23.37 -71.46
C SER A 130 -36.78 -24.30 -70.79
N ASP A 131 -36.23 -23.87 -69.65
CA ASP A 131 -35.24 -24.62 -68.86
C ASP A 131 -35.84 -25.22 -67.57
N ALA A 132 -37.18 -25.21 -67.42
CA ALA A 132 -37.83 -25.71 -66.22
C ALA A 132 -37.98 -27.24 -66.27
N MET A 133 -37.85 -27.89 -65.10
CA MET A 133 -38.05 -29.33 -64.95
C MET A 133 -39.10 -29.63 -63.88
N LEU A 134 -39.83 -30.74 -64.04
CA LEU A 134 -40.77 -31.23 -63.04
C LEU A 134 -40.03 -32.06 -61.99
N ILE A 135 -40.15 -31.66 -60.72
CA ILE A 135 -39.53 -32.35 -59.60
C ILE A 135 -40.63 -33.07 -58.79
N PRO A 136 -40.44 -34.34 -58.42
CA PRO A 136 -41.38 -35.05 -57.54
C PRO A 136 -41.49 -34.35 -56.18
N VAL A 137 -42.72 -34.23 -55.67
CA VAL A 137 -43.01 -33.56 -54.39
C VAL A 137 -42.26 -34.22 -53.23
N ASP A 138 -42.14 -35.55 -53.24
CA ASP A 138 -41.44 -36.32 -52.20
C ASP A 138 -39.98 -35.88 -52.01
N VAL A 139 -39.29 -35.51 -53.10
CA VAL A 139 -37.90 -35.03 -53.03
C VAL A 139 -37.84 -33.66 -52.36
N VAL A 140 -38.78 -32.78 -52.67
CA VAL A 140 -38.87 -31.45 -52.05
C VAL A 140 -39.25 -31.57 -50.58
N GLU A 141 -40.19 -32.45 -50.24
CA GLU A 141 -40.60 -32.69 -48.86
C GLU A 141 -39.47 -33.27 -48.01
N THR A 142 -38.73 -34.26 -48.53
CA THR A 142 -37.58 -34.84 -47.82
C THR A 142 -36.50 -33.79 -47.55
N VAL A 143 -36.11 -33.00 -48.56
CA VAL A 143 -35.16 -31.89 -48.37
C VAL A 143 -35.69 -30.87 -47.36
N ASN A 144 -36.98 -30.54 -47.40
CA ASN A 144 -37.58 -29.62 -46.43
C ASN A 144 -37.58 -30.20 -45.01
N THR A 145 -37.82 -31.49 -44.83
CA THR A 145 -37.69 -32.13 -43.51
C THR A 145 -36.25 -32.07 -42.99
N ASP A 146 -35.27 -32.30 -43.86
CA ASP A 146 -33.85 -32.18 -43.51
C ASP A 146 -33.44 -30.75 -43.15
N ILE A 147 -33.93 -29.76 -43.90
CA ILE A 147 -33.71 -28.33 -43.61
C ILE A 147 -34.31 -27.97 -42.25
N ARG A 148 -35.54 -28.41 -41.95
CA ARG A 148 -36.17 -28.17 -40.65
C ARG A 148 -35.39 -28.84 -39.52
N ALA A 149 -34.96 -30.10 -39.68
CA ALA A 149 -34.16 -30.80 -38.70
C ALA A 149 -32.78 -30.13 -38.45
N ARG A 150 -32.16 -29.57 -39.49
CA ARG A 150 -30.95 -28.75 -39.35
C ARG A 150 -31.24 -27.42 -38.63
N GLY A 151 -32.37 -26.79 -38.94
CA GLY A 151 -32.85 -25.59 -38.27
C GLY A 151 -33.09 -25.81 -36.78
N GLU A 152 -33.79 -26.89 -36.40
CA GLU A 152 -34.04 -27.27 -35.01
C GLU A 152 -32.74 -27.51 -34.25
N ARG A 153 -31.79 -28.24 -34.83
CA ARG A 153 -30.46 -28.43 -34.22
C ARG A 153 -29.73 -27.10 -33.99
N LYS A 154 -29.78 -26.19 -34.97
CA LYS A 154 -29.16 -24.86 -34.84
C LYS A 154 -29.82 -24.06 -33.71
N VAL A 155 -31.15 -24.09 -33.61
CA VAL A 155 -31.89 -23.44 -32.52
C VAL A 155 -31.53 -24.09 -31.17
N GLY A 156 -31.43 -25.42 -31.09
CA GLY A 156 -30.98 -26.13 -29.90
C GLY A 156 -29.61 -25.66 -29.40
N ILE A 157 -28.62 -25.59 -30.30
CA ILE A 157 -27.28 -25.07 -29.97
C ILE A 157 -27.36 -23.61 -29.50
N LEU A 158 -28.16 -22.76 -30.16
CA LEU A 158 -28.34 -21.38 -29.74
C LEU A 158 -28.99 -21.27 -28.35
N THR A 159 -29.93 -22.16 -28.02
CA THR A 159 -30.51 -22.21 -26.67
C THR A 159 -29.52 -22.65 -25.61
N GLU A 160 -28.67 -23.64 -25.91
CA GLU A 160 -27.58 -24.07 -25.01
C GLU A 160 -26.58 -22.95 -24.76
N ILE A 161 -26.17 -22.22 -25.82
CA ILE A 161 -25.27 -21.08 -25.70
C ILE A 161 -25.90 -19.97 -24.83
N LYS A 162 -27.19 -19.68 -25.04
CA LYS A 162 -27.93 -18.70 -24.24
C LYS A 162 -27.94 -19.10 -22.76
N ASP A 163 -28.24 -20.37 -22.47
CA ASP A 163 -28.32 -20.86 -21.09
C ASP A 163 -26.94 -20.94 -20.43
N PHE A 164 -25.90 -21.30 -21.19
CA PHE A 164 -24.51 -21.24 -20.73
C PHE A 164 -24.10 -19.81 -20.36
N ARG A 165 -24.43 -18.81 -21.19
CA ARG A 165 -24.15 -17.39 -20.88
C ARG A 165 -24.91 -16.91 -19.64
N ARG A 166 -26.17 -17.31 -19.49
CA ARG A 166 -26.95 -17.00 -18.28
C ARG A 166 -26.30 -17.60 -17.03
N ASN A 167 -25.85 -18.85 -17.11
CA ASN A 167 -25.18 -19.52 -16.00
C ASN A 167 -23.84 -18.86 -15.67
N LEU A 168 -23.03 -18.51 -16.68
CA LEU A 168 -21.78 -17.79 -16.48
C LEU A 168 -22.00 -16.46 -15.76
N LEU A 169 -22.99 -15.68 -16.19
CA LEU A 169 -23.33 -14.40 -15.56
C LEU A 169 -23.80 -14.58 -14.10
N TYR A 170 -24.57 -15.62 -13.84
CA TYR A 170 -24.97 -15.98 -12.47
C TYR A 170 -23.76 -16.32 -11.60
N MET A 171 -22.81 -17.13 -12.13
CA MET A 171 -21.58 -17.50 -11.42
C MET A 171 -20.67 -16.29 -11.15
N GLU A 172 -20.59 -15.35 -12.09
CA GLU A 172 -19.87 -14.09 -11.90
C GLU A 172 -20.49 -13.23 -10.80
N TRP A 173 -21.82 -13.11 -10.81
CA TRP A 173 -22.57 -12.43 -9.75
C TRP A 173 -22.36 -13.11 -8.39
N GLU A 174 -22.46 -14.44 -8.33
CA GLU A 174 -22.26 -15.21 -7.10
C GLU A 174 -20.84 -15.03 -6.56
N ARG A 175 -19.82 -15.04 -7.43
CA ARG A 175 -18.45 -14.72 -7.06
C ARG A 175 -18.33 -13.31 -6.48
N ALA A 176 -18.94 -12.32 -7.12
CA ALA A 176 -18.90 -10.94 -6.65
C ALA A 176 -19.56 -10.82 -5.26
N PHE A 177 -20.73 -11.43 -5.08
CA PHE A 177 -21.45 -11.49 -3.81
C PHE A 177 -20.65 -12.19 -2.71
N LEU A 178 -20.04 -13.34 -3.00
CA LEU A 178 -19.17 -14.04 -2.06
C LEU A 178 -17.93 -13.21 -1.70
N THR A 179 -17.39 -12.44 -2.64
CA THR A 179 -16.22 -11.59 -2.38
C THR A 179 -16.59 -10.41 -1.47
N THR A 180 -17.73 -9.76 -1.69
CA THR A 180 -18.20 -8.66 -0.84
C THR A 180 -18.56 -9.14 0.56
N THR A 181 -19.31 -10.24 0.66
CA THR A 181 -19.66 -10.84 1.97
C THR A 181 -18.42 -11.27 2.75
N LEU A 182 -17.40 -11.79 2.08
CA LEU A 182 -16.12 -12.11 2.70
C LEU A 182 -15.40 -10.85 3.20
N ALA A 183 -15.41 -9.76 2.44
CA ALA A 183 -14.88 -8.48 2.87
C ALA A 183 -15.60 -7.94 4.12
N ASP A 184 -16.94 -8.00 4.14
CA ASP A 184 -17.76 -7.59 5.28
C ASP A 184 -17.45 -8.44 6.52
N LEU A 185 -17.33 -9.76 6.37
CA LEU A 185 -16.95 -10.66 7.46
C LEU A 185 -15.53 -10.40 7.97
N ARG A 186 -14.60 -9.99 7.09
CA ARG A 186 -13.23 -9.59 7.47
C ARG A 186 -13.21 -8.29 8.26
N GLU A 187 -14.03 -7.30 7.89
CA GLU A 187 -14.22 -6.07 8.68
C GLU A 187 -14.82 -6.41 10.05
N TYR A 188 -15.91 -7.19 10.07
CA TYR A 188 -16.53 -7.63 11.32
C TYR A 188 -15.54 -8.38 12.25
N TYR A 189 -14.70 -9.24 11.68
CA TYR A 189 -13.65 -9.92 12.44
C TYR A 189 -12.58 -8.95 12.96
N ARG A 190 -12.16 -7.96 12.17
CA ARG A 190 -11.24 -6.90 12.63
C ARG A 190 -11.85 -6.07 13.76
N ASP A 191 -13.13 -5.73 13.68
CA ASP A 191 -13.84 -5.01 14.73
C ASP A 191 -13.90 -5.83 16.02
N LEU A 192 -14.18 -7.13 15.93
CA LEU A 192 -14.11 -8.05 17.08
C LEU A 192 -12.71 -8.10 17.70
N GLN A 193 -11.66 -8.15 16.87
CA GLN A 193 -10.28 -8.10 17.35
C GLN A 193 -9.97 -6.76 18.03
N LEU A 194 -10.41 -5.64 17.45
CA LEU A 194 -10.24 -4.32 18.03
C LEU A 194 -11.00 -4.20 19.34
N MET A 195 -12.25 -4.66 19.43
CA MET A 195 -13.03 -4.68 20.69
C MET A 195 -12.34 -5.53 21.77
N ARG A 196 -11.76 -6.67 21.38
CA ARG A 196 -10.94 -7.49 22.30
C ARG A 196 -9.69 -6.72 22.77
N ALA A 197 -9.04 -5.97 21.88
CA ALA A 197 -7.85 -5.17 22.19
C ALA A 197 -8.17 -3.90 22.99
N MET A 198 -9.34 -3.28 22.79
CA MET A 198 -9.81 -2.06 23.46
C MET A 198 -10.14 -2.26 24.95
N GLY A 199 -9.76 -3.40 25.53
CA GLY A 199 -9.70 -3.62 26.98
C GLY A 199 -11.04 -3.93 27.64
N VAL A 200 -12.12 -3.21 27.30
CA VAL A 200 -13.41 -3.34 28.02
C VAL A 200 -14.03 -4.73 27.87
N VAL A 201 -14.04 -5.29 26.65
CA VAL A 201 -14.54 -6.65 26.39
C VAL A 201 -13.48 -7.70 26.72
N GLY A 202 -12.20 -7.39 26.54
CA GLY A 202 -11.08 -8.26 26.91
C GLY A 202 -11.00 -8.54 28.42
N GLU A 203 -11.28 -7.54 29.26
CA GLU A 203 -11.36 -7.68 30.72
C GLU A 203 -12.61 -8.46 31.16
N PHE A 204 -13.74 -8.25 30.47
CA PHE A 204 -14.98 -9.01 30.67
C PHE A 204 -14.83 -10.50 30.32
N ILE A 205 -14.23 -10.84 29.16
CA ILE A 205 -13.98 -12.23 28.73
C ILE A 205 -12.95 -12.93 29.62
N LYS A 206 -11.96 -12.20 30.16
CA LYS A 206 -10.97 -12.75 31.11
C LYS A 206 -11.54 -12.97 32.52
N GLY A 207 -12.83 -12.67 32.75
CA GLY A 207 -13.45 -12.80 34.07
C GLY A 207 -12.87 -11.85 35.12
N VAL A 208 -12.16 -10.81 34.69
CA VAL A 208 -11.66 -9.78 35.62
C VAL A 208 -12.87 -8.93 35.98
N ASN A 209 -13.33 -9.08 37.23
CA ASN A 209 -14.43 -8.28 37.76
C ASN A 209 -14.03 -6.79 37.71
N VAL A 210 -14.51 -6.08 36.69
CA VAL A 210 -14.22 -4.66 36.43
C VAL A 210 -14.52 -3.82 37.67
N ALA A 211 -15.55 -4.17 38.44
CA ALA A 211 -15.89 -3.52 39.71
C ALA A 211 -14.80 -3.71 40.78
N SER A 212 -14.13 -4.87 40.83
CA SER A 212 -13.04 -5.13 41.79
C SER A 212 -11.78 -4.33 41.43
N LYS A 213 -11.45 -4.19 40.14
CA LYS A 213 -10.31 -3.39 39.69
C LYS A 213 -10.57 -1.89 39.89
N ALA A 214 -11.74 -1.40 39.49
CA ALA A 214 -12.16 -0.03 39.73
C ALA A 214 -12.17 0.31 41.23
N ARG A 215 -12.62 -0.61 42.09
CA ARG A 215 -12.58 -0.43 43.54
C ARG A 215 -11.15 -0.36 44.07
N LYS A 216 -10.25 -1.24 43.65
CA LYS A 216 -8.83 -1.19 44.03
C LYS A 216 -8.12 0.09 43.57
N GLU A 217 -8.46 0.60 42.39
CA GLU A 217 -7.93 1.86 41.88
C GLU A 217 -8.50 3.07 42.67
N ALA A 218 -9.79 3.05 42.99
CA ALA A 218 -10.43 4.03 43.85
C ALA A 218 -9.86 4.02 45.27
N ASP A 219 -9.60 2.84 45.84
CA ASP A 219 -8.99 2.67 47.16
C ASP A 219 -7.58 3.27 47.15
N LYS A 220 -6.73 2.95 46.16
CA LYS A 220 -5.40 3.56 46.01
C LYS A 220 -5.45 5.08 45.83
N ALA A 221 -6.42 5.59 45.07
CA ALA A 221 -6.61 7.03 44.90
C ALA A 221 -7.05 7.69 46.23
N SER A 222 -7.90 7.02 47.00
CA SER A 222 -8.35 7.49 48.31
C SER A 222 -7.22 7.50 49.34
N GLU A 223 -6.35 6.49 49.34
CA GLU A 223 -5.16 6.43 50.19
C GLU A 223 -4.17 7.56 49.86
N ARG A 224 -3.95 7.85 48.57
CA ARG A 224 -3.12 8.99 48.14
C ARG A 224 -3.72 10.32 48.57
N LEU A 225 -5.03 10.50 48.44
CA LEU A 225 -5.73 11.69 48.90
C LEU A 225 -5.65 11.85 50.42
N ALA A 226 -5.81 10.76 51.18
CA ALA A 226 -5.68 10.78 52.64
C ALA A 226 -4.27 11.15 53.07
N TYR A 227 -3.25 10.59 52.40
CA TYR A 227 -1.85 10.96 52.63
C TYR A 227 -1.60 12.44 52.33
N MET A 228 -2.01 12.93 51.16
CA MET A 228 -1.89 14.34 50.79
C MET A 228 -2.60 15.26 51.79
N LYS A 229 -3.82 14.90 52.23
CA LYS A 229 -4.59 15.66 53.22
C LYS A 229 -3.85 15.72 54.57
N SER A 230 -3.33 14.59 55.05
CA SER A 230 -2.57 14.54 56.30
C SER A 230 -1.27 15.34 56.23
N SER A 231 -0.56 15.29 55.09
CA SER A 231 0.64 16.09 54.84
C SER A 231 0.31 17.58 54.81
N HIS A 232 -0.77 17.96 54.12
CA HIS A 232 -1.23 19.34 54.05
C HIS A 232 -1.64 19.87 55.43
N GLN A 233 -2.35 19.08 56.22
CA GLN A 233 -2.71 19.45 57.59
C GLN A 233 -1.45 19.71 58.44
N ARG A 234 -0.44 18.83 58.38
CA ARG A 234 0.84 19.04 59.08
C ARG A 234 1.54 20.32 58.64
N THR A 235 1.47 20.69 57.36
CA THR A 235 2.02 21.97 56.88
C THR A 235 1.22 23.17 57.40
N MET A 236 -0.10 23.07 57.45
CA MET A 236 -0.96 24.12 57.98
C MET A 236 -0.73 24.33 59.48
N ASP A 237 -0.63 23.26 60.27
CA ASP A 237 -0.35 23.35 61.71
C ASP A 237 1.03 24.00 61.99
N LYS A 238 2.03 23.73 61.14
CA LYS A 238 3.36 24.37 61.23
C LYS A 238 3.27 25.86 60.93
N LEU A 239 2.55 26.24 59.87
CA LEU A 239 2.34 27.65 59.50
C LEU A 239 1.54 28.39 60.58
N GLU A 240 0.52 27.77 61.15
CA GLU A 240 -0.29 28.35 62.23
C GLU A 240 0.54 28.59 63.49
N LYS A 241 1.38 27.62 63.88
CA LYS A 241 2.33 27.80 65.00
C LYS A 241 3.35 28.89 64.72
N ALA A 242 3.84 28.99 63.47
CA ALA A 242 4.76 30.06 63.08
C ALA A 242 4.07 31.44 63.12
N ALA A 243 2.83 31.54 62.65
CA ALA A 243 2.03 32.76 62.70
C ALA A 243 1.78 33.21 64.14
N LYS A 244 1.39 32.30 65.03
CA LYS A 244 1.22 32.58 66.48
C LYS A 244 2.52 33.08 67.12
N ARG A 245 3.67 32.48 66.79
CA ARG A 245 4.98 32.94 67.26
C ARG A 245 5.29 34.35 66.76
N MET A 246 5.06 34.63 65.49
CA MET A 246 5.26 35.97 64.92
C MET A 246 4.34 36.99 65.58
N ASP A 247 3.08 36.65 65.85
CA ASP A 247 2.14 37.53 66.55
C ASP A 247 2.59 37.85 67.98
N THR A 248 3.08 36.85 68.74
CA THR A 248 3.68 37.10 70.06
C THR A 248 4.94 37.97 69.99
N GLN A 249 5.76 37.82 68.95
CA GLN A 249 6.94 38.68 68.76
C GLN A 249 6.54 40.11 68.41
N VAL A 250 5.52 40.30 67.56
CA VAL A 250 5.00 41.62 67.21
C VAL A 250 4.41 42.32 68.43
N THR A 251 3.62 41.62 69.25
CA THR A 251 3.05 42.20 70.48
C THR A 251 4.12 42.55 71.51
N ALA A 252 5.12 41.69 71.72
CA ALA A 252 6.27 41.98 72.58
C ALA A 252 7.07 43.20 72.08
N LYS A 253 7.36 43.27 70.78
CA LYS A 253 8.07 44.41 70.17
C LYS A 253 7.26 45.70 70.25
N ARG A 254 5.94 45.65 70.09
CA ARG A 254 5.06 46.82 70.30
C ARG A 254 5.10 47.30 71.76
N ALA A 255 5.04 46.38 72.73
CA ALA A 255 5.16 46.74 74.15
C ALA A 255 6.53 47.35 74.49
N GLU A 256 7.61 46.83 73.90
CA GLU A 256 8.96 47.39 74.01
C GLU A 256 9.04 48.80 73.41
N VAL A 257 8.48 49.03 72.22
CA VAL A 257 8.39 50.36 71.59
C VAL A 257 7.59 51.33 72.47
N ASP A 258 6.48 50.90 73.06
CA ASP A 258 5.69 51.75 73.95
C ASP A 258 6.41 52.05 75.27
N ALA A 259 7.18 51.10 75.81
CA ALA A 259 8.02 51.34 76.98
C ALA A 259 9.15 52.35 76.68
N LEU A 260 9.84 52.19 75.54
CA LEU A 260 10.87 53.12 75.09
C LEU A 260 10.28 54.52 74.83
N ARG A 261 9.09 54.62 74.22
CA ARG A 261 8.39 55.91 74.06
C ARG A 261 8.12 56.59 75.40
N ARG A 262 7.67 55.85 76.42
CA ARG A 262 7.48 56.41 77.77
C ARG A 262 8.80 56.88 78.38
N GLN A 263 9.89 56.13 78.18
CA GLN A 263 11.22 56.55 78.63
C GLN A 263 11.70 57.81 77.91
N CYS A 264 11.46 57.94 76.60
CA CYS A 264 11.76 59.15 75.84
C CYS A 264 11.00 60.36 76.41
N VAL A 265 9.70 60.24 76.68
CA VAL A 265 8.91 61.34 77.28
C VAL A 265 9.45 61.72 78.66
N LEU A 266 9.76 60.75 79.52
CA LEU A 266 10.33 61.03 80.84
C LEU A 266 11.72 61.68 80.74
N LEU A 267 12.54 61.28 79.78
CA LEU A 267 13.84 61.89 79.53
C LEU A 267 13.68 63.30 78.96
N GLU A 268 12.74 63.54 78.06
CA GLU A 268 12.38 64.86 77.55
C GLU A 268 11.92 65.78 78.68
N GLU A 269 11.07 65.31 79.60
CA GLU A 269 10.66 66.05 80.80
C GLU A 269 11.84 66.36 81.74
N ASN A 270 12.75 65.39 81.95
CA ASN A 270 13.96 65.58 82.76
C ASN A 270 14.94 66.56 82.10
N VAL A 271 15.10 66.51 80.77
CA VAL A 271 15.91 67.46 80.01
C VAL A 271 15.25 68.84 80.05
N ALA A 272 13.94 68.95 79.88
CA ALA A 272 13.20 70.21 80.02
C ALA A 272 13.37 70.81 81.42
N LEU A 273 13.31 69.99 82.48
CA LEU A 273 13.60 70.42 83.86
C LEU A 273 15.05 70.89 84.02
N ARG A 274 16.03 70.13 83.50
CA ARG A 274 17.45 70.51 83.53
C ARG A 274 17.74 71.77 82.71
N GLU A 275 17.09 71.93 81.56
CA GLU A 275 17.12 73.16 80.78
C GLU A 275 16.51 74.32 81.54
N ASN A 276 15.39 74.11 82.26
CA ASN A 276 14.79 75.16 83.09
C ASN A 276 15.71 75.54 84.25
N ILE A 277 16.39 74.57 84.87
CA ILE A 277 17.41 74.80 85.88
C ILE A 277 18.60 75.55 85.27
N LEU A 278 19.10 75.16 84.09
CA LEU A 278 20.19 75.85 83.41
C LEU A 278 19.80 77.25 82.94
N ARG A 279 18.58 77.47 82.45
CA ARG A 279 18.04 78.80 82.13
C ARG A 279 17.93 79.65 83.39
N SER A 280 17.44 79.11 84.50
CA SER A 280 17.37 79.82 85.78
C SER A 280 18.76 80.13 86.37
N ARG A 281 19.75 79.26 86.11
CA ARG A 281 21.14 79.46 86.54
C ARG A 281 21.86 80.47 85.65
N ASN A 282 21.70 80.38 84.33
CA ASN A 282 22.27 81.36 83.38
C ASN A 282 21.60 82.73 83.50
N ALA A 283 20.32 82.79 83.89
CA ALA A 283 19.61 84.03 84.18
C ALA A 283 20.08 84.73 85.48
N LEU A 284 20.85 84.05 86.35
CA LEU A 284 21.36 84.62 87.60
C LEU A 284 22.80 85.19 87.49
N THR A 285 23.53 84.90 86.41
CA THR A 285 24.99 85.19 86.35
C THR A 285 25.48 86.14 85.25
N GLN A 286 24.62 86.66 84.37
CA GLN A 286 24.98 87.72 83.40
C GLN A 286 23.67 88.32 82.90
N GLY A 287 23.21 89.47 83.37
CA GLY A 287 23.90 90.75 83.47
C GLY A 287 23.06 91.70 82.60
N GLY A 288 22.65 92.84 83.16
CA GLY A 288 21.67 93.72 82.53
C GLY A 288 21.97 94.01 81.06
N THR A 289 20.92 94.03 80.24
CA THR A 289 20.68 94.99 79.16
C THR A 289 19.48 94.53 78.32
N GLY A 290 18.47 95.41 78.24
CA GLY A 290 17.61 95.57 77.08
C GLY A 290 16.60 94.48 76.74
N GLY A 291 15.32 94.85 76.76
CA GLY A 291 14.37 94.32 75.78
C GLY A 291 13.09 93.68 76.30
N MET A 292 12.22 94.52 76.87
CA MET A 292 10.80 94.67 76.51
C MET A 292 9.84 93.45 76.52
N ALA A 293 8.70 93.70 77.18
CA ALA A 293 7.38 93.04 77.15
C ALA A 293 7.13 92.10 78.34
N SER A 294 6.62 92.58 79.49
CA SER A 294 5.20 92.96 79.75
C SER A 294 4.26 91.77 79.43
N THR A 295 3.40 91.23 80.28
CA THR A 295 2.67 91.65 81.49
C THR A 295 2.05 90.35 82.06
N GLY A 296 1.68 90.13 83.32
CA GLY A 296 1.60 90.95 84.52
C GLY A 296 0.84 90.17 85.62
N GLY A 297 0.72 90.76 86.81
CA GLY A 297 -0.20 90.35 87.89
C GLY A 297 0.48 89.59 89.03
N ALA A 298 0.96 90.29 90.08
CA ALA A 298 0.22 90.67 91.30
C ALA A 298 0.33 89.59 92.41
N ALA A 299 0.47 89.86 93.71
CA ALA A 299 0.80 91.03 94.50
C ALA A 299 0.97 90.52 95.96
N VAL A 300 1.96 91.08 96.68
CA VAL A 300 1.96 91.34 98.15
C VAL A 300 2.08 90.16 99.14
N GLY A 301 2.99 90.31 100.10
CA GLY A 301 2.74 89.83 101.47
C GLY A 301 3.90 89.18 102.22
N GLY A 302 5.02 89.88 102.37
CA GLY A 302 6.17 89.50 103.20
C GLY A 302 5.83 89.45 104.70
N GLY A 303 5.35 88.31 105.15
CA GLY A 303 5.36 87.89 106.57
C GLY A 303 5.62 86.38 106.70
N SER A 304 5.53 85.65 105.59
CA SER A 304 5.59 84.19 105.56
C SER A 304 7.01 83.62 105.58
N ASP A 305 8.07 84.41 105.37
CA ASP A 305 9.37 83.82 105.05
C ASP A 305 10.06 83.17 106.26
N LYS A 306 9.89 83.70 107.48
CA LYS A 306 10.42 83.04 108.68
C LYS A 306 9.64 81.77 109.03
N MET A 307 8.32 81.75 108.81
CA MET A 307 7.48 80.57 109.03
C MET A 307 7.67 79.53 107.91
N LYS A 308 7.94 79.95 106.66
CA LYS A 308 8.32 79.09 105.53
C LYS A 308 9.68 78.45 105.75
N VAL A 309 10.65 79.15 106.34
CA VAL A 309 11.95 78.55 106.71
C VAL A 309 11.78 77.53 107.84
N ILE A 310 10.91 77.78 108.83
CA ILE A 310 10.59 76.78 109.88
C ILE A 310 9.80 75.60 109.30
N ALA A 311 8.87 75.84 108.37
CA ALA A 311 8.13 74.80 107.65
C ALA A 311 9.03 73.96 106.73
N ALA A 312 10.01 74.59 106.08
CA ALA A 312 11.02 73.90 105.28
C ALA A 312 11.96 73.07 106.17
N LYS A 313 12.38 73.59 107.33
CA LYS A 313 13.22 72.87 108.30
C LYS A 313 12.49 71.67 108.91
N THR A 314 11.21 71.81 109.26
CA THR A 314 10.38 70.69 109.77
C THR A 314 10.12 69.65 108.68
N LYS A 315 9.87 70.08 107.43
CA LYS A 315 9.72 69.16 106.29
C LYS A 315 11.02 68.43 105.96
N LEU A 316 12.17 69.12 106.02
CA LEU A 316 13.49 68.49 105.85
C LEU A 316 13.79 67.49 106.97
N ASN A 317 13.44 67.80 108.24
CA ASN A 317 13.60 66.83 109.33
C ASN A 317 12.67 65.62 109.19
N ALA A 318 11.44 65.81 108.70
CA ALA A 318 10.54 64.70 108.42
C ALA A 318 11.05 63.81 107.28
N ILE A 319 11.58 64.42 106.21
CA ILE A 319 12.21 63.68 105.09
C ILE A 319 13.48 62.96 105.57
N ALA A 320 14.34 63.60 106.37
CA ALA A 320 15.53 62.96 106.92
C ALA A 320 15.18 61.76 107.81
N LYS A 321 14.09 61.84 108.58
CA LYS A 321 13.60 60.73 109.41
C LYS A 321 13.01 59.59 108.56
N ALA A 322 12.23 59.90 107.53
CA ALA A 322 11.72 58.92 106.57
C ALA A 322 12.86 58.23 105.80
N GLN A 323 13.88 58.98 105.40
CA GLN A 323 15.09 58.43 104.78
C GLN A 323 15.92 57.57 105.74
N ALA A 324 15.97 57.92 107.03
CA ALA A 324 16.63 57.08 108.04
C ALA A 324 15.88 55.74 108.24
N GLU A 325 14.55 55.77 108.30
CA GLU A 325 13.70 54.58 108.36
C GLU A 325 13.86 53.71 107.09
N GLU A 326 13.91 54.33 105.91
CA GLU A 326 14.15 53.62 104.65
C GLU A 326 15.56 53.00 104.58
N ILE A 327 16.59 53.71 105.07
CA ILE A 327 17.96 53.15 105.18
C ILE A 327 18.00 51.96 106.15
N GLU A 328 17.25 52.01 107.25
CA GLU A 328 17.17 50.90 108.20
C GLU A 328 16.44 49.69 107.59
N LEU A 329 15.38 49.93 106.82
CA LEU A 329 14.67 48.90 106.05
C LEU A 329 15.56 48.27 104.98
N LEU A 330 16.29 49.10 104.21
CA LEU A 330 17.25 48.67 103.20
C LEU A 330 18.45 47.94 103.82
N ARG A 331 18.89 48.30 105.03
CA ARG A 331 19.89 47.51 105.79
C ARG A 331 19.35 46.13 106.14
N GLY A 332 18.10 46.03 106.57
CA GLY A 332 17.43 44.75 106.83
C GLY A 332 17.24 43.91 105.57
N GLU A 333 16.94 44.53 104.42
CA GLU A 333 16.87 43.84 103.12
C GLU A 333 18.23 43.44 102.60
N LEU A 334 19.27 44.26 102.80
CA LEU A 334 20.66 43.93 102.49
C LEU A 334 21.14 42.75 103.33
N ASP A 335 20.78 42.69 104.63
CA ASP A 335 21.11 41.56 105.49
C ASP A 335 20.34 40.29 105.07
N LYS A 336 19.07 40.40 104.66
CA LYS A 336 18.31 39.29 104.05
C LYS A 336 18.92 38.82 102.72
N LEU A 337 19.40 39.75 101.90
CA LEU A 337 20.10 39.44 100.65
C LEU A 337 21.48 38.87 100.91
N ARG A 338 22.21 39.32 101.94
CA ARG A 338 23.46 38.70 102.40
C ARG A 338 23.21 37.29 102.93
N GLN A 339 22.13 37.05 103.68
CA GLN A 339 21.72 35.69 104.09
C GLN A 339 21.29 34.81 102.91
N LYS A 340 20.73 35.40 101.83
CA LYS A 340 20.40 34.67 100.59
C LYS A 340 21.58 34.46 99.64
N ASN A 341 22.58 35.36 99.64
CA ASN A 341 23.71 35.35 98.70
C ASN A 341 25.05 34.95 99.31
N PHE A 342 25.17 34.81 100.63
CA PHE A 342 26.25 33.98 101.19
C PHE A 342 25.84 32.52 101.05
N ALA A 343 26.45 31.86 100.07
CA ALA A 343 26.59 30.42 100.10
C ALA A 343 27.30 30.04 101.40
N ALA A 344 26.66 29.24 102.24
CA ALA A 344 27.35 28.45 103.24
C ALA A 344 28.25 27.47 102.48
N PHE A 345 29.51 27.83 102.28
CA PHE A 345 30.54 26.85 101.98
C PHE A 345 30.87 26.14 103.30
N PRO A 346 30.80 24.79 103.35
CA PRO A 346 31.24 24.04 104.51
C PRO A 346 32.70 24.37 104.82
N THR A 347 33.00 24.57 106.10
CA THR A 347 34.35 24.51 106.62
C THR A 347 34.95 23.13 106.32
N GLU A 348 36.17 23.18 105.79
CA GLU A 348 37.22 22.18 105.63
C GLU A 348 37.05 20.84 106.34
N ALA A 349 37.42 19.78 105.61
CA ALA A 349 38.67 19.12 105.95
C ALA A 349 39.76 19.62 105.00
#